data_AF-A0A961F0B0-F1
#
_entry.id   AF-A0A961F0B0-F1
#
_cell.length_a   1.000
_cell.length_b   1.000
_cell.length_c   1.000
_cell.angle_alpha   90.00
_cell.angle_beta   90.00
_cell.angle_gamma   90.00
#
_symmetry.space_group_name_H-M   'P 1'
#
loop_
_entity.id
_entity.type
_entity.pdbx_description
1 polymer ?
#
loop_
_entity_poly.entity_id
_entity_poly.type
_entity_poly.pdbx_seq_one_letter_code
_entity_poly.pdbx_strand_id
1 'polypeptide(L)'
;MIAFDVTKFTGPIVVTCIYFFFWYYLLLFRQRGTKARLAKEYAQRGEVFDRYFGQNEEMLAVDRVVTNTHEQMVPFVVTLWLFSLCVSSFYATILGSLYIGLRAIYPLLLGKKVSKMNTKRVSLVTMPCYAIILTFIISTLIVVFENLF
;
A
#
# COMPACT_ATOMS: atom_id res chain seq x y z
N MET A 1 32.15 -16.20 6.71
CA MET A 1 30.75 -16.20 6.26
C MET A 1 29.94 -15.59 7.39
N ILE A 2 29.47 -14.35 7.27
CA ILE A 2 28.62 -13.74 8.31
C ILE A 2 27.30 -14.51 8.25
N ALA A 3 26.95 -15.24 9.31
CA ALA A 3 25.69 -15.97 9.36
C ALA A 3 24.53 -14.96 9.30
N PHE A 4 23.73 -15.03 8.23
CA PHE A 4 22.50 -14.25 8.13
C PHE A 4 21.50 -14.84 9.11
N ASP A 5 21.33 -14.18 10.25
CA ASP A 5 20.38 -14.59 11.27
C ASP A 5 18.96 -14.15 10.88
N VAL A 6 18.26 -15.04 10.18
CA VAL A 6 16.87 -14.85 9.72
C VAL A 6 15.95 -14.48 10.89
N THR A 7 16.23 -14.96 12.11
CA THR A 7 15.35 -14.75 13.26
C THR A 7 15.22 -13.28 13.62
N LYS A 8 16.30 -12.48 13.43
CA LYS A 8 16.31 -11.03 13.66
C LYS A 8 15.42 -10.25 12.70
N PHE A 9 15.12 -10.81 11.53
CA PHE A 9 14.33 -10.17 10.47
C PHE A 9 12.94 -10.79 10.30
N THR A 10 12.53 -11.67 11.21
CA THR A 10 11.20 -12.29 11.16
C THR A 10 10.07 -11.26 11.06
N GLY A 11 10.14 -10.17 11.83
CA GLY A 11 9.13 -9.12 11.82
C GLY A 11 9.00 -8.39 10.46
N PRO A 12 10.07 -7.80 9.89
CA PRO A 12 10.05 -7.19 8.56
C PRO A 12 9.65 -8.16 7.43
N ILE A 13 10.05 -9.44 7.53
CA ILE A 13 9.62 -10.49 6.60
C ILE A 13 8.09 -10.65 6.66
N VAL A 14 7.52 -10.83 7.86
CA VAL A 14 6.08 -10.98 8.05
C VAL A 14 5.31 -9.75 7.56
N VAL A 15 5.78 -8.54 7.89
CA VAL A 15 5.22 -7.28 7.38
C VAL A 15 5.21 -7.28 5.85
N THR A 16 6.33 -7.61 5.23
CA THR A 16 6.44 -7.66 3.76
C THR A 16 5.46 -8.66 3.15
N CYS A 17 5.37 -9.88 3.70
CA CYS A 17 4.42 -10.90 3.26
C CYS A 17 2.97 -10.41 3.38
N ILE A 18 2.58 -9.89 4.55
CA ILE A 18 1.22 -9.37 4.78
C ILE A 18 0.91 -8.23 3.81
N TYR A 19 1.87 -7.32 3.58
CA TYR A 19 1.70 -6.23 2.62
C TYR A 19 1.41 -6.75 1.21
N PHE A 20 2.19 -7.72 0.72
CA PHE A 20 1.96 -8.31 -0.60
C PHE A 20 0.63 -9.08 -0.67
N PHE A 21 0.27 -9.83 0.38
CA PHE A 21 -1.05 -10.47 0.45
C PHE A 21 -2.18 -9.44 0.36
N PHE A 22 -2.07 -8.32 1.08
CA PHE A 22 -3.03 -7.22 1.00
C PHE A 22 -3.07 -6.58 -0.40
N TRP A 23 -1.92 -6.32 -1.01
CA TRP A 23 -1.85 -5.75 -2.35
C TRP A 23 -2.46 -6.67 -3.41
N TYR A 24 -2.14 -7.98 -3.38
CA TYR A 24 -2.76 -8.97 -4.26
C TYR A 24 -4.26 -9.12 -4.00
N TYR A 25 -4.71 -9.00 -2.74
CA TYR A 25 -6.12 -8.95 -2.42
C TYR A 25 -6.82 -7.78 -3.14
N LEU A 26 -6.24 -6.58 -3.10
CA LEU A 26 -6.78 -5.42 -3.82
C LEU A 26 -6.83 -5.65 -5.34
N LEU A 27 -5.78 -6.23 -5.93
CA LEU A 27 -5.68 -6.43 -7.37
C LEU A 27 -6.60 -7.55 -7.88
N LEU A 28 -6.51 -8.74 -7.29
CA LEU A 28 -7.17 -9.94 -7.80
C LEU A 28 -8.63 -10.04 -7.38
N PHE A 29 -8.97 -9.60 -6.17
CA PHE A 29 -10.32 -9.75 -5.65
C PHE A 29 -11.12 -8.47 -5.82
N ARG A 30 -10.56 -7.31 -5.45
CA ARG A 30 -11.32 -6.05 -5.51
C ARG A 30 -11.37 -5.52 -6.94
N GLN A 31 -10.23 -5.26 -7.58
CA GLN A 31 -10.20 -4.65 -8.92
C GLN A 31 -10.73 -5.58 -10.00
N ARG A 32 -10.20 -6.81 -10.10
CA ARG A 32 -10.68 -7.79 -11.08
C ARG A 32 -12.12 -8.23 -10.81
N GLY A 33 -12.51 -8.41 -9.54
CA GLY A 33 -13.88 -8.77 -9.17
C GLY A 33 -14.90 -7.68 -9.54
N THR A 34 -14.59 -6.41 -9.23
CA THR A 34 -15.43 -5.28 -9.63
C THR A 34 -15.54 -5.17 -11.15
N LYS A 35 -14.43 -5.33 -11.89
CA LYS A 35 -14.44 -5.35 -13.36
C LYS A 35 -15.38 -6.43 -13.90
N ALA A 36 -15.26 -7.65 -13.40
CA ALA A 36 -16.09 -8.77 -13.85
C ALA A 36 -17.59 -8.55 -13.56
N ARG A 37 -17.91 -8.02 -12.37
CA ARG A 37 -19.28 -7.70 -11.98
C ARG A 37 -19.87 -6.59 -12.86
N LEU A 38 -19.14 -5.49 -13.06
CA LEU A 38 -19.60 -4.37 -13.89
C LEU A 38 -19.77 -4.80 -15.36
N ALA A 39 -18.86 -5.61 -15.90
CA ALA A 39 -19.01 -6.14 -17.26
C ALA A 39 -20.31 -6.94 -17.44
N LYS A 40 -20.68 -7.76 -16.43
CA LYS A 40 -21.95 -8.50 -16.44
C LYS A 40 -23.16 -7.57 -16.36
N GLU A 41 -23.13 -6.55 -15.49
CA GLU A 41 -24.22 -5.58 -15.35
C GLU A 41 -24.45 -4.76 -16.62
N TYR A 42 -23.39 -4.33 -17.30
CA TYR A 42 -23.49 -3.60 -18.57
C TYR A 42 -24.04 -4.49 -19.69
N ALA A 43 -23.56 -5.74 -19.79
CA ALA A 43 -24.06 -6.69 -20.77
C ALA A 43 -25.56 -6.97 -20.61
N GLN A 44 -26.07 -7.02 -19.37
CA GLN A 44 -27.51 -7.15 -19.10
C GLN A 44 -28.34 -5.94 -19.58
N ARG A 45 -27.72 -4.76 -19.69
CA ARG A 45 -28.34 -3.54 -20.25
C ARG A 45 -28.13 -3.39 -21.76
N GLY A 46 -27.44 -4.33 -22.42
CA GLY A 46 -27.04 -4.19 -23.81
C GLY A 46 -25.95 -3.14 -24.05
N GLU A 47 -25.25 -2.72 -22.99
CA GLU A 47 -24.17 -1.74 -23.04
C GLU A 47 -22.80 -2.44 -23.02
N VAL A 48 -21.79 -1.79 -23.60
CA VAL A 48 -20.40 -2.25 -23.50
C VAL A 48 -19.73 -1.59 -22.30
N PHE A 49 -19.18 -2.39 -21.38
CA PHE A 49 -18.38 -1.86 -20.29
C PHE A 49 -16.99 -1.46 -20.80
N ASP A 50 -16.73 -0.16 -20.86
CA ASP A 50 -15.40 0.38 -21.10
C ASP A 50 -14.72 0.74 -19.78
N ARG A 51 -13.60 0.07 -19.49
CA ARG A 51 -12.79 0.34 -18.30
C ARG A 51 -11.96 1.63 -18.43
N TYR A 52 -11.42 1.88 -19.61
CA TYR A 52 -10.35 2.88 -19.80
C TYR A 52 -10.92 4.25 -20.15
N PHE A 53 -11.98 4.28 -20.96
CA PHE A 53 -12.64 5.52 -21.37
C PHE A 53 -14.00 5.73 -20.68
N GLY A 54 -14.53 4.70 -20.02
CA GLY A 54 -15.77 4.80 -19.26
C GLY A 54 -15.62 5.56 -17.94
N GLN A 55 -16.63 6.34 -17.59
CA GLN A 55 -16.69 7.13 -16.34
C GLN A 55 -17.38 6.37 -15.19
N ASN A 56 -17.24 5.04 -15.13
CA ASN A 56 -17.89 4.27 -14.07
C ASN A 56 -17.23 4.57 -12.72
N GLU A 57 -17.95 5.30 -11.86
CA GLU A 57 -17.42 5.80 -10.57
C GLU A 57 -16.90 4.70 -9.65
N GLU A 58 -17.44 3.49 -9.74
CA GLU A 58 -17.02 2.37 -8.90
C GLU A 58 -15.71 1.75 -9.41
N MET A 59 -15.57 1.60 -10.72
CA MET A 59 -14.32 1.15 -11.32
C MET A 59 -13.20 2.15 -11.01
N LEU A 60 -13.46 3.46 -11.18
CA LEU A 60 -12.51 4.52 -10.87
C LEU A 60 -12.11 4.53 -9.38
N ALA A 61 -13.04 4.23 -8.47
CA ALA A 61 -12.76 4.19 -7.04
C ALA A 61 -11.79 3.05 -6.71
N VAL A 62 -12.02 1.86 -7.27
CA VAL A 62 -11.16 0.71 -7.03
C VAL A 62 -9.80 0.87 -7.72
N ASP A 63 -9.76 1.42 -8.94
CA ASP A 63 -8.50 1.72 -9.62
C ASP A 63 -7.67 2.73 -8.81
N ARG A 64 -8.28 3.78 -8.25
CA ARG A 64 -7.57 4.73 -7.38
C ARG A 64 -6.98 4.07 -6.14
N VAL A 65 -7.68 3.12 -5.52
CA VAL A 65 -7.16 2.36 -4.37
C VAL A 65 -5.93 1.54 -4.75
N VAL A 66 -5.98 0.82 -5.87
CA VAL A 66 -4.85 0.00 -6.33
C VAL A 66 -3.67 0.88 -6.71
N THR A 67 -3.90 1.91 -7.53
CA THR A 67 -2.84 2.82 -7.99
C THR A 67 -2.17 3.52 -6.83
N ASN A 68 -2.93 4.10 -5.88
CA ASN A 68 -2.34 4.78 -4.75
C ASN A 68 -1.56 3.85 -3.81
N THR A 69 -1.99 2.60 -3.68
CA THR A 69 -1.25 1.59 -2.92
C THR A 69 0.05 1.22 -3.64
N HIS A 70 0.00 1.06 -4.96
CA HIS A 70 1.14 0.71 -5.80
C HIS A 70 2.20 1.83 -5.88
N GLU A 71 1.78 3.09 -5.97
CA GLU A 71 2.68 4.26 -6.00
C GLU A 71 3.60 4.34 -4.78
N GLN A 72 3.10 4.02 -3.58
CA GLN A 72 3.94 4.01 -2.38
C GLN A 72 4.57 2.66 -2.09
N MET A 73 4.29 1.61 -2.87
CA MET A 73 4.82 0.26 -2.63
C MET A 73 6.34 0.26 -2.64
N VAL A 74 6.93 0.77 -3.72
CA VAL A 74 8.38 0.79 -3.91
C VAL A 74 9.07 1.58 -2.79
N PRO A 75 8.70 2.84 -2.50
CA PRO A 75 9.34 3.56 -1.42
C PRO A 75 9.11 2.91 -0.07
N PHE A 76 7.93 2.33 0.21
CA PHE A 76 7.67 1.63 1.46
C PHE A 76 8.55 0.38 1.63
N VAL A 77 8.49 -0.58 0.71
CA VAL A 77 9.18 -1.87 0.85
C VAL A 77 10.69 -1.66 0.86
N VAL A 78 11.22 -0.83 -0.03
CA VAL A 78 12.67 -0.57 -0.08
C VAL A 78 13.15 0.10 1.21
N THR A 79 12.47 1.13 1.67
CA THR A 79 12.92 1.87 2.86
C THR A 79 12.69 1.08 4.16
N LEU A 80 11.65 0.25 4.23
CA LEU A 80 11.45 -0.70 5.34
C LEU A 80 12.67 -1.62 5.49
N TRP A 81 13.15 -2.19 4.38
CA TRP A 81 14.28 -3.10 4.41
C TRP A 81 15.60 -2.38 4.70
N LEU A 82 15.85 -1.22 4.10
CA LEU A 82 17.02 -0.41 4.42
C LEU A 82 17.05 -0.01 5.91
N PHE A 83 15.93 0.47 6.44
CA PHE A 83 15.81 0.82 7.86
C PHE A 83 15.97 -0.42 8.75
N SER A 84 15.40 -1.56 8.36
CA SER A 84 15.56 -2.79 9.12
C SER A 84 17.00 -3.29 9.17
N LEU A 85 17.75 -3.14 8.08
CA LEU A 85 19.13 -3.61 7.96
C LEU A 85 20.11 -2.66 8.67
N CYS A 86 19.90 -1.35 8.54
CA CYS A 86 20.83 -0.34 9.01
C CYS A 86 20.48 0.21 10.40
N VAL A 87 19.19 0.27 10.77
CA VAL A 87 18.73 0.98 11.97
C VAL A 87 18.16 0.03 13.01
N SER A 88 17.02 -0.61 12.71
CA SER A 88 16.35 -1.52 13.66
C SER A 88 15.25 -2.35 13.02
N SER A 89 15.37 -3.68 13.12
CA SER A 89 14.32 -4.60 12.67
C SER A 89 13.05 -4.55 13.55
N PHE A 90 13.19 -4.25 14.84
CA PHE A 90 12.07 -4.12 15.76
C PHE A 90 11.18 -2.92 15.40
N TYR A 91 11.77 -1.73 15.26
CA TYR A 91 11.00 -0.54 14.87
C TYR A 91 10.48 -0.60 13.43
N ALA A 92 11.23 -1.24 12.51
CA ALA A 92 10.73 -1.55 11.16
C ALA A 92 9.42 -2.35 11.22
N THR A 93 9.35 -3.34 12.12
CA THR A 93 8.15 -4.18 12.29
C THR A 93 6.97 -3.37 12.78
N ILE A 94 7.14 -2.54 13.81
CA ILE A 94 6.06 -1.72 14.38
C ILE A 94 5.53 -0.73 13.35
N LEU A 95 6.42 0.07 12.76
CA LEU A 95 6.04 1.11 11.81
C LEU A 95 5.51 0.51 10.50
N GLY A 96 6.09 -0.60 10.04
CA GLY A 96 5.60 -1.34 8.88
C GLY A 96 4.21 -1.94 9.11
N SER A 97 3.94 -2.48 10.29
CA SER A 97 2.60 -2.99 10.65
C SER A 97 1.58 -1.86 10.72
N LEU A 98 1.94 -0.72 11.30
CA LEU A 98 1.10 0.48 11.33
C LEU A 98 0.79 0.98 9.91
N TYR A 99 1.80 1.01 9.03
CA TYR A 99 1.64 1.37 7.62
C TYR A 99 0.60 0.48 6.94
N ILE A 100 0.70 -0.85 7.09
CA ILE A 100 -0.27 -1.79 6.51
C ILE A 100 -1.67 -1.55 7.08
N GLY A 101 -1.80 -1.33 8.40
CA GLY A 101 -3.09 -1.02 9.03
C GLY A 101 -3.75 0.22 8.44
N LEU A 102 -2.99 1.31 8.27
CA LEU A 102 -3.48 2.53 7.61
C LEU A 102 -3.87 2.28 6.15
N ARG A 103 -3.10 1.46 5.42
CA ARG A 103 -3.44 1.06 4.05
C ARG A 103 -4.69 0.20 3.96
N ALA A 104 -4.95 -0.67 4.94
CA ALA A 104 -6.18 -1.45 5.00
C ALA A 104 -7.43 -0.57 5.24
N ILE A 105 -7.27 0.55 5.96
CA ILE A 105 -8.35 1.51 6.23
C ILE A 105 -8.63 2.41 5.00
N TYR A 106 -7.62 2.72 4.19
CA TYR A 106 -7.74 3.62 3.03
C TYR A 106 -8.91 3.28 2.06
N PRO A 107 -9.08 2.02 1.58
CA PRO A 107 -10.20 1.66 0.72
C PRO A 107 -11.58 1.90 1.36
N LEU A 108 -11.68 1.79 2.68
CA LEU A 108 -12.93 2.00 3.42
C LEU A 108 -13.30 3.48 3.45
N LEU A 109 -12.31 4.36 3.65
CA LEU A 109 -12.50 5.81 3.70
C LEU A 109 -12.74 6.43 2.31
N LEU A 110 -12.16 5.84 1.27
CA LEU A 110 -12.40 6.28 -0.11
C LEU A 110 -13.84 5.99 -0.56
N GLY A 111 -14.38 4.84 -0.13
CA GLY A 111 -15.75 4.43 -0.43
C GLY A 111 -15.92 3.78 -1.81
N LYS A 112 -17.17 3.52 -2.21
CA LYS A 112 -17.51 2.80 -3.45
C LYS A 112 -17.61 3.69 -4.70
N LYS A 113 -17.65 5.02 -4.53
CA LYS A 113 -17.86 5.98 -5.63
C LYS A 113 -16.92 7.15 -5.46
N VAL A 114 -16.16 7.48 -6.50
CA VAL A 114 -15.18 8.58 -6.46
C VAL A 114 -15.82 9.93 -6.13
N SER A 115 -17.02 10.20 -6.63
CA SER A 115 -17.75 11.46 -6.36
C SER A 115 -18.11 11.68 -4.89
N LYS A 116 -18.18 10.60 -4.09
CA LYS A 116 -18.49 10.65 -2.65
C LYS A 116 -17.24 10.61 -1.77
N MET A 117 -16.05 10.70 -2.37
CA MET A 117 -14.79 10.62 -1.64
C MET A 117 -14.60 11.84 -0.73
N ASN A 118 -14.34 11.60 0.55
CA ASN A 118 -13.96 12.66 1.49
C ASN A 118 -12.43 12.77 1.56
N THR A 119 -11.87 13.75 0.84
CA THR A 119 -10.42 13.97 0.76
C THR A 119 -9.77 14.13 2.12
N LYS A 120 -10.40 14.84 3.07
CA LYS A 120 -9.82 15.04 4.41
C LYS A 120 -9.63 13.71 5.15
N ARG A 121 -10.63 12.83 5.10
CA ARG A 121 -10.56 11.50 5.74
C ARG A 121 -9.49 10.63 5.09
N VAL A 122 -9.41 10.65 3.75
CA VAL A 122 -8.39 9.90 3.01
C VAL A 122 -6.98 10.41 3.34
N SER A 123 -6.80 11.73 3.48
CA SER A 123 -5.52 12.32 3.87
C SER A 123 -5.08 11.94 5.29
N LEU A 124 -6.02 11.75 6.24
CA LEU A 124 -5.71 11.35 7.62
C LEU A 124 -5.01 9.98 7.70
N VAL A 125 -5.25 9.07 6.76
CA VAL A 125 -4.55 7.78 6.71
C VAL A 125 -3.36 7.79 5.76
N THR A 126 -3.37 8.66 4.75
CA THR A 126 -2.30 8.72 3.74
C THR A 126 -1.09 9.50 4.23
N MET A 127 -1.28 10.62 4.94
CA MET A 127 -0.17 11.44 5.44
C MET A 127 0.71 10.69 6.46
N PRO A 128 0.16 9.93 7.43
CA PRO A 128 1.00 9.13 8.31
C PRO A 128 1.79 8.04 7.57
N CYS A 129 1.25 7.49 6.47
CA CYS A 129 2.01 6.55 5.63
C CYS A 129 3.26 7.22 5.03
N TYR A 130 3.14 8.45 4.52
CA TYR A 130 4.29 9.21 4.05
C TYR A 130 5.27 9.55 5.18
N ALA A 131 4.77 9.92 6.36
CA ALA A 131 5.62 10.19 7.52
C ALA A 131 6.43 8.97 7.95
N ILE A 132 5.85 7.76 7.91
CA ILE A 132 6.55 6.50 8.17
C ILE A 132 7.68 6.28 7.15
N ILE A 133 7.39 6.43 5.85
CA ILE A 133 8.40 6.29 4.78
C ILE A 133 9.54 7.30 4.98
N LEU A 134 9.21 8.56 5.25
CA LEU A 134 10.22 9.61 5.51
C LEU A 134 11.05 9.29 6.75
N THR A 135 10.44 8.75 7.80
CA THR A 135 11.16 8.30 9.01
C THR A 135 12.17 7.22 8.65
N PHE A 136 11.76 6.21 7.86
CA PHE A 136 12.69 5.16 7.40
C PHE A 136 13.86 5.74 6.60
N ILE A 137 13.60 6.66 5.67
CA ILE A 137 14.63 7.30 4.85
C ILE A 137 15.60 8.10 5.73
N ILE A 138 15.08 9.04 6.54
CA ILE A 138 15.91 9.98 7.32
C ILE A 138 16.77 9.22 8.33
N SER A 139 16.19 8.29 9.08
CA SER A 139 16.94 7.52 10.07
C SER A 139 18.01 6.64 9.44
N THR A 140 17.73 6.05 8.27
CA THR A 140 18.73 5.27 7.53
C THR A 140 19.89 6.17 7.07
N LEU A 141 19.58 7.35 6.53
CA LEU A 141 20.60 8.30 6.08
C LEU A 141 21.49 8.75 7.25
N ILE A 142 20.91 9.10 8.40
CA ILE A 142 21.69 9.50 9.59
C ILE A 142 22.71 8.43 9.96
N VAL A 143 22.26 7.18 10.12
CA VAL A 143 23.16 6.08 10.49
C VAL A 143 24.23 5.85 9.42
N VAL A 144 23.88 5.89 8.13
CA VAL A 144 24.86 5.70 7.05
C VAL A 144 25.91 6.82 7.04
N PHE A 145 25.51 8.07 7.25
CA PHE A 145 26.44 9.20 7.30
C PHE A 145 27.40 9.10 8.49
N GLU A 146 26.91 8.78 9.68
CA GLU A 146 27.73 8.62 10.90
C GLU A 146 28.75 7.47 10.81
N ASN A 147 28.52 6.48 9.95
CA ASN A 147 29.45 5.36 9.76
C ASN A 147 30.45 5.58 8.61
N LEU A 148 30.24 6.61 7.78
CA LEU A 148 31.09 6.90 6.62
C LEU A 148 32.07 8.07 6.86
N PHE A 149 31.77 8.97 7.80
CA PHE A 149 32.55 10.18 8.09
C PHE A 149 32.80 10.31 9.58
#